data_AF-A0A0G0L112-F1
#
_entry.id   AF-A0A0G0L112-F1
#
_cell.length_a   1.000
_cell.length_b   1.000
_cell.length_c   1.000
_cell.angle_alpha   90.00
_cell.angle_beta   90.00
_cell.angle_gamma   90.00
#
_symmetry.space_group_name_H-M   'P 1'
#
loop_
_entity.id
_entity.type
_entity.pdbx_description
1 polymer ?
#
loop_
_entity_poly.entity_id
_entity_poly.type
_entity_poly.pdbx_seq_one_letter_code
_entity_poly.pdbx_strand_id
1 'polypeptide(L)'
;MKFIFDFDDVLFNNTKQFKEHMYMHLEKAGVSRSVAEEYYKTIPKNQFWLKKILIHFSIKENLYEKILDESKNFLNNELIDIIKKLGKKNCYIITHGYEEWQRDKIRKTGIESLFYEIVVISESKKGAVEKICARHKDEKIIFVDDKNHHFENLDFTKYPNLKTILYDEQGLEKIMAEIGK
;
A
#
# COMPACT_ATOMS: atom_id res chain seq x y z
N MET A 1 0.33 -19.51 9.89
CA MET A 1 -0.53 -18.63 9.06
C MET A 1 0.27 -17.39 8.71
N LYS A 2 0.18 -16.92 7.47
CA LYS A 2 0.83 -15.70 6.98
C LYS A 2 -0.17 -14.72 6.41
N PHE A 3 0.17 -13.44 6.46
CA PHE A 3 -0.60 -12.35 5.89
C PHE A 3 0.24 -11.57 4.89
N ILE A 4 -0.37 -11.28 3.74
CA ILE A 4 0.13 -10.38 2.72
C ILE A 4 -0.84 -9.20 2.69
N PHE A 5 -0.33 -7.99 2.89
CA PHE A 5 -1.13 -6.78 2.86
C PHE A 5 -0.73 -5.93 1.65
N ASP A 6 -1.71 -5.36 0.94
CA ASP A 6 -1.45 -4.13 0.21
C ASP A 6 -1.12 -3.00 1.20
N PHE A 7 -0.44 -1.97 0.70
CA PHE A 7 -0.13 -0.79 1.49
C PHE A 7 -1.22 0.28 1.35
N ASP A 8 -1.45 0.74 0.12
CA ASP A 8 -2.38 1.86 -0.14
C ASP A 8 -3.83 1.45 0.07
N ASP A 9 -4.56 2.26 0.82
CA ASP A 9 -5.96 2.08 1.21
C ASP A 9 -6.25 0.80 2.04
N VAL A 10 -5.20 0.10 2.50
CA VAL A 10 -5.26 -1.01 3.48
C VAL A 10 -4.50 -0.65 4.76
N LEU A 11 -3.17 -0.49 4.67
CA LEU A 11 -2.30 -0.08 5.79
C LEU A 11 -2.19 1.44 5.92
N PHE A 12 -2.45 2.15 4.84
CA PHE A 12 -2.22 3.57 4.70
C PHE A 12 -3.41 4.23 4.00
N ASN A 13 -4.03 5.23 4.62
CA ASN A 13 -5.18 5.97 4.13
C ASN A 13 -4.78 6.90 2.95
N ASN A 14 -4.48 6.29 1.81
CA ASN A 14 -3.88 6.94 0.66
C ASN A 14 -4.86 7.88 -0.03
N THR A 15 -6.01 7.35 -0.45
CA THR A 15 -6.93 8.07 -1.34
C THR A 15 -7.74 9.12 -0.60
N LYS A 16 -8.22 8.82 0.61
CA LYS A 16 -9.09 9.74 1.38
C LYS A 16 -8.34 10.77 2.22
N GLN A 17 -7.06 10.53 2.57
CA GLN A 17 -6.31 11.42 3.48
C GLN A 17 -4.99 11.90 2.89
N PHE A 18 -4.08 10.99 2.53
CA PHE A 18 -2.75 11.41 2.06
C PHE A 18 -2.79 12.21 0.75
N LYS A 19 -3.62 11.82 -0.21
CA LYS A 19 -3.78 12.60 -1.46
C LYS A 19 -4.33 14.00 -1.19
N GLU A 20 -5.27 14.14 -0.27
CA GLU A 20 -5.81 15.44 0.14
C GLU A 20 -4.72 16.31 0.78
N HIS A 21 -3.91 15.71 1.65
CA HIS A 21 -2.76 16.36 2.25
C HIS A 21 -1.74 16.82 1.17
N MET A 22 -1.42 15.95 0.21
CA MET A 22 -0.55 16.28 -0.91
C MET A 22 -1.09 17.48 -1.72
N TYR A 23 -2.37 17.47 -2.11
CA TYR A 23 -2.96 18.57 -2.88
C TYR A 23 -2.99 19.87 -2.09
N MET A 24 -3.31 19.84 -0.79
CA MET A 24 -3.25 21.02 0.08
C MET A 24 -1.85 21.65 0.10
N HIS A 25 -0.79 20.85 0.11
CA HIS A 25 0.58 21.35 0.07
C HIS A 25 0.95 21.96 -1.28
N LEU A 26 0.47 21.37 -2.39
CA LEU A 26 0.64 21.93 -3.73
C LEU A 26 -0.09 23.28 -3.87
N GLU A 27 -1.31 23.39 -3.32
CA GLU A 27 -2.08 24.65 -3.28
C GLU A 27 -1.35 25.75 -2.50
N LYS A 28 -0.83 25.43 -1.31
CA LYS A 28 -0.01 26.35 -0.53
C LYS A 28 1.27 26.79 -1.26
N ALA A 29 1.75 25.98 -2.19
CA ALA A 29 2.90 26.29 -3.03
C ALA A 29 2.54 27.06 -4.33
N GLY A 30 1.25 27.38 -4.54
CA GLY A 30 0.78 28.20 -5.65
C GLY A 30 0.18 27.42 -6.83
N VAL A 31 0.00 26.10 -6.72
CA VAL A 31 -0.64 25.29 -7.77
C VAL A 31 -2.07 24.97 -7.34
N SER A 32 -3.07 25.51 -8.05
CA SER A 32 -4.46 25.19 -7.74
C SER A 32 -4.72 23.69 -7.84
N ARG A 33 -5.61 23.19 -6.98
CA ARG A 33 -5.95 21.76 -6.96
C ARG A 33 -6.43 21.23 -8.30
N SER A 34 -7.27 21.98 -9.02
CA SER A 34 -7.77 21.55 -10.33
C SER A 34 -6.64 21.31 -11.34
N VAL A 35 -5.64 22.19 -11.37
CA VAL A 35 -4.47 22.07 -12.25
C VAL A 35 -3.59 20.89 -11.83
N ALA A 36 -3.36 20.71 -10.53
CA ALA A 36 -2.60 19.57 -10.02
C ALA A 36 -3.29 18.23 -10.32
N GLU A 37 -4.61 18.14 -10.16
CA GLU A 37 -5.40 16.95 -10.45
C GLU A 37 -5.44 16.63 -11.96
N GLU A 38 -5.53 17.65 -12.81
CA GLU A 38 -5.49 17.48 -14.26
C GLU A 38 -4.14 16.91 -14.69
N TYR A 39 -3.03 17.49 -14.21
CA TYR A 39 -1.71 16.95 -14.49
C TYR A 39 -1.53 15.54 -13.94
N TYR A 40 -1.99 15.26 -12.71
CA TYR A 40 -1.92 13.94 -12.11
C TYR A 40 -2.56 12.86 -13.00
N LYS A 41 -3.69 13.16 -13.65
CA LYS A 41 -4.39 12.22 -14.56
C LYS A 41 -3.57 11.86 -15.81
N THR A 42 -2.62 12.70 -16.19
CA THR A 42 -1.72 12.43 -17.33
C THR A 42 -0.61 11.44 -16.99
N ILE A 43 -0.33 11.22 -15.70
CA ILE A 43 0.76 10.37 -15.24
C ILE A 43 0.27 8.91 -15.20
N PRO A 44 0.93 7.97 -15.90
CA PRO A 44 0.60 6.56 -15.79
C PRO A 44 0.70 6.10 -14.33
N LYS A 45 -0.29 5.33 -13.85
CA LYS A 45 -0.37 4.92 -12.43
C LYS A 45 0.90 4.23 -11.92
N ASN A 46 1.51 3.39 -12.76
CA ASN A 46 2.75 2.66 -12.44
C ASN A 46 4.02 3.53 -12.50
N GLN A 47 3.90 4.78 -12.96
CA GLN A 47 5.00 5.74 -13.08
C GLN A 47 4.80 6.98 -12.18
N PHE A 48 3.75 6.98 -11.36
CA PHE A 48 3.47 8.08 -10.46
C PHE A 48 4.60 8.28 -9.46
N TRP A 49 5.07 9.51 -9.38
CA TRP A 49 6.07 9.95 -8.42
C TRP A 49 5.86 11.43 -8.12
N LEU A 50 5.73 11.78 -6.84
CA LEU A 50 5.49 13.16 -6.43
C LEU A 50 6.56 14.14 -6.95
N LYS A 51 7.83 13.73 -7.06
CA LYS A 51 8.89 14.58 -7.63
C LYS A 51 8.58 15.01 -9.08
N LYS A 52 7.88 14.20 -9.88
CA LYS A 52 7.46 14.59 -11.24
C LYS A 52 6.48 15.77 -11.22
N ILE A 53 5.53 15.76 -10.29
CA ILE A 53 4.60 16.88 -10.08
C ILE A 53 5.37 18.14 -9.66
N LEU A 54 6.28 18.01 -8.69
CA LEU A 54 7.05 19.15 -8.19
C LEU A 54 7.93 19.75 -9.31
N ILE A 55 8.61 18.92 -10.10
CA ILE A 55 9.41 19.35 -11.24
C ILE A 55 8.54 20.04 -12.29
N HIS A 56 7.41 19.44 -12.67
CA HIS A 56 6.50 20.00 -13.67
C HIS A 56 6.04 21.41 -13.31
N PHE A 57 5.70 21.64 -12.05
CA PHE A 57 5.25 22.95 -11.56
C PHE A 57 6.38 23.85 -11.04
N SER A 58 7.66 23.47 -11.25
CA SER A 58 8.82 24.23 -10.76
C SER A 58 8.79 24.51 -9.25
N ILE A 59 8.23 23.58 -8.47
CA ILE A 59 8.17 23.65 -7.01
C ILE A 59 9.47 23.10 -6.41
N LYS A 60 9.97 23.77 -5.38
CA LYS A 60 11.17 23.34 -4.64
C LYS A 60 11.02 21.92 -4.08
N GLU A 61 12.08 21.12 -4.19
CA GLU A 61 12.11 19.72 -3.72
C GLU A 61 11.89 19.58 -2.22
N ASN A 62 12.14 20.62 -1.40
CA ASN A 62 11.87 20.55 0.03
C ASN A 62 10.37 20.33 0.37
N LEU A 63 9.46 20.57 -0.57
CA LEU A 63 8.05 20.22 -0.39
C LEU A 63 7.82 18.70 -0.41
N TYR A 64 8.66 17.95 -1.12
CA TYR A 64 8.60 16.48 -1.17
C TYR A 64 8.73 15.89 0.24
N GLU A 65 9.76 16.30 0.98
CA GLU A 65 10.00 15.84 2.35
C GLU A 65 8.87 16.29 3.27
N LYS A 66 8.41 17.54 3.17
CA LYS A 66 7.30 18.04 3.99
C LYS A 66 6.02 17.23 3.83
N ILE A 67 5.67 16.86 2.60
CA ILE A 67 4.49 16.04 2.31
C ILE A 67 4.66 14.63 2.91
N LEU A 68 5.88 14.09 2.88
CA LEU A 68 6.13 12.75 3.38
C LEU A 68 6.32 12.67 4.90
N ASP A 69 6.77 13.74 5.57
CA ASP A 69 7.05 13.73 7.01
C ASP A 69 5.81 13.44 7.87
N GLU A 70 4.62 13.71 7.34
CA GLU A 70 3.34 13.40 8.00
C GLU A 70 2.80 12.00 7.67
N SER A 71 3.52 11.17 6.90
CA SER A 71 3.05 9.86 6.43
C SER A 71 2.53 8.97 7.57
N LYS A 72 3.18 8.97 8.73
CA LYS A 72 2.75 8.19 9.91
C LYS A 72 1.31 8.51 10.36
N ASN A 73 0.83 9.72 10.11
CA ASN A 73 -0.51 10.16 10.52
C ASN A 73 -1.63 9.52 9.69
N PHE A 74 -1.29 8.95 8.53
CA PHE A 74 -2.25 8.31 7.63
C PHE A 74 -2.27 6.78 7.77
N LEU A 75 -1.61 6.22 8.78
CA LEU A 75 -1.66 4.79 9.04
C LEU A 75 -3.04 4.34 9.53
N ASN A 76 -3.45 3.16 9.10
CA ASN A 76 -4.56 2.43 9.69
C ASN A 76 -4.12 1.79 11.02
N ASN A 77 -4.20 2.55 12.11
CA ASN A 77 -3.64 2.15 13.41
C ASN A 77 -4.25 0.86 13.97
N GLU A 78 -5.54 0.61 13.74
CA GLU A 78 -6.19 -0.63 14.18
C GLU A 78 -5.55 -1.86 13.52
N LEU A 79 -5.31 -1.79 12.21
CA LEU A 79 -4.65 -2.88 11.49
C LEU A 79 -3.16 -3.01 11.86
N ILE A 80 -2.48 -1.88 12.12
CA ILE A 80 -1.09 -1.89 12.60
C ILE A 80 -0.98 -2.59 13.97
N ASP A 81 -1.93 -2.39 14.87
CA ASP A 81 -1.93 -3.06 16.17
C ASP A 81 -2.19 -4.56 16.07
N ILE A 82 -3.00 -4.99 15.09
CA ILE A 82 -3.14 -6.41 14.75
C ILE A 82 -1.83 -6.98 14.23
N ILE A 83 -1.15 -6.28 13.32
CA ILE A 83 0.12 -6.72 12.73
C ILE A 83 1.20 -6.88 13.78
N LYS A 84 1.29 -5.97 14.76
CA LYS A 84 2.21 -6.10 15.91
C LYS A 84 1.96 -7.40 16.68
N LYS A 85 0.69 -7.77 16.90
CA LYS A 85 0.30 -9.02 17.60
C LYS A 85 0.61 -10.27 16.78
N LEU A 86 0.40 -10.21 15.45
CA LEU A 86 0.73 -11.31 14.54
C LEU A 86 2.23 -11.57 14.49
N GLY A 87 3.04 -10.52 14.61
CA GLY A 87 4.49 -10.58 14.66
C GLY A 87 5.15 -10.64 13.28
N LYS A 88 6.34 -10.01 13.18
CA LYS A 88 7.07 -9.76 11.92
C LYS A 88 7.14 -10.95 10.98
N LYS A 89 7.47 -12.15 11.49
CA LYS A 89 7.65 -13.38 10.70
C LYS A 89 6.39 -13.86 9.97
N ASN A 90 5.23 -13.27 10.26
CA ASN A 90 3.95 -13.63 9.69
C ASN A 90 3.38 -12.58 8.73
N CYS A 91 4.02 -11.42 8.58
CA CYS A 91 3.46 -10.29 7.86
C CYS A 91 4.34 -9.86 6.68
N TYR A 92 3.72 -9.65 5.53
CA TYR A 92 4.33 -9.23 4.28
C TYR A 92 3.60 -8.01 3.72
N ILE A 93 4.32 -7.12 3.02
CA ILE A 93 3.70 -6.11 2.16
C ILE A 93 3.96 -6.51 0.71
N ILE A 94 2.89 -6.55 -0.09
CA ILE A 94 2.98 -6.56 -1.55
C ILE A 94 2.14 -5.41 -2.06
N THR A 95 2.80 -4.40 -2.62
CA THR A 95 2.12 -3.16 -3.02
C THR A 95 2.47 -2.73 -4.44
N HIS A 96 1.51 -2.05 -5.07
CA HIS A 96 1.70 -1.47 -6.39
C HIS A 96 2.30 -0.07 -6.30
N GLY A 97 3.26 0.23 -7.16
CA GLY A 97 3.75 1.60 -7.29
C GLY A 97 5.10 1.69 -8.00
N TYR A 98 5.52 2.92 -8.28
CA TYR A 98 6.91 3.20 -8.63
C TYR A 98 7.81 2.93 -7.41
N GLU A 99 8.91 2.21 -7.60
CA GLU A 99 9.68 1.63 -6.49
C GLU A 99 10.20 2.67 -5.49
N GLU A 100 10.91 3.71 -5.97
CA GLU A 100 11.46 4.75 -5.08
C GLU A 100 10.33 5.47 -4.32
N TRP A 101 9.28 5.87 -5.03
CA TRP A 101 8.13 6.57 -4.44
C TRP A 101 7.45 5.76 -3.33
N GLN A 102 7.14 4.50 -3.61
CA GLN A 102 6.41 3.67 -2.66
C GLN A 102 7.30 3.32 -1.46
N ARG A 103 8.60 3.08 -1.67
CA ARG A 103 9.54 2.83 -0.57
C ARG A 103 9.73 4.03 0.34
N ASP A 104 9.89 5.24 -0.21
CA ASP A 104 10.03 6.45 0.60
C ASP A 104 8.78 6.71 1.43
N LYS A 105 7.59 6.53 0.84
CA LYS A 105 6.32 6.63 1.55
C LYS A 105 6.23 5.61 2.71
N ILE A 106 6.52 4.34 2.46
CA ILE A 106 6.50 3.31 3.51
C ILE A 106 7.52 3.64 4.60
N ARG A 107 8.76 3.98 4.25
CA ARG A 107 9.81 4.32 5.21
C ARG A 107 9.39 5.45 6.15
N LYS A 108 8.77 6.50 5.61
CA LYS A 108 8.32 7.68 6.37
C LYS A 108 7.17 7.38 7.34
N THR A 109 6.49 6.23 7.20
CA THR A 109 5.54 5.77 8.22
C THR A 109 6.20 5.09 9.43
N GLY A 110 7.42 4.57 9.28
CA GLY A 110 8.14 3.85 10.33
C GLY A 110 7.67 2.41 10.59
N ILE A 111 6.85 1.81 9.72
CA ILE A 111 6.30 0.45 9.95
C ILE A 111 7.14 -0.67 9.34
N GLU A 112 8.23 -0.36 8.61
CA GLU A 112 9.02 -1.36 7.86
C GLU A 112 9.48 -2.54 8.73
N SER A 113 9.86 -2.26 9.98
CA SER A 113 10.33 -3.30 10.91
C SER A 113 9.26 -4.31 11.32
N LEU A 114 7.97 -4.02 11.07
CA LEU A 114 6.85 -4.91 11.38
C LEU A 114 6.64 -6.01 10.33
N PHE A 115 7.33 -5.95 9.19
CA PHE A 115 7.12 -6.89 8.09
C PHE A 115 8.37 -7.72 7.81
N TYR A 116 8.16 -9.00 7.51
CA TYR A 116 9.23 -9.91 7.12
C TYR A 116 9.87 -9.47 5.79
N GLU A 117 9.04 -9.12 4.81
CA GLU A 117 9.45 -8.75 3.46
C GLU A 117 8.46 -7.72 2.90
N ILE A 118 8.99 -6.75 2.14
CA ILE A 118 8.25 -5.68 1.48
C ILE A 118 8.61 -5.70 0.01
N VAL A 119 7.62 -5.99 -0.84
CA VAL A 119 7.77 -6.06 -2.29
C VAL A 119 6.95 -4.95 -2.93
N VAL A 120 7.63 -4.10 -3.71
CA VAL A 120 6.99 -3.08 -4.55
C VAL A 120 7.00 -3.57 -5.99
N ILE A 121 5.86 -3.50 -6.68
CA ILE A 121 5.69 -4.05 -8.02
C ILE A 121 4.98 -3.02 -8.91
N SER A 122 5.47 -2.83 -10.13
CA SER A 122 4.86 -1.93 -11.13
C SER A 122 3.76 -2.59 -11.95
N GLU A 123 3.74 -3.92 -11.97
CA GLU A 123 2.80 -4.79 -12.70
C GLU A 123 2.10 -5.75 -11.72
N SER A 124 1.43 -6.79 -12.23
CA SER A 124 0.63 -7.72 -11.43
C SER A 124 1.33 -8.25 -10.17
N LYS A 125 0.61 -8.23 -9.04
CA LYS A 125 1.05 -8.81 -7.76
C LYS A 125 1.14 -10.33 -7.76
N LYS A 126 0.56 -11.00 -8.77
CA LYS A 126 0.44 -12.47 -8.86
C LYS A 126 1.73 -13.20 -8.53
N GLY A 127 2.82 -12.90 -9.25
CA GLY A 127 4.08 -13.63 -9.10
C GLY A 127 4.66 -13.55 -7.68
N ALA A 128 4.53 -12.40 -7.01
CA ALA A 128 5.02 -12.23 -5.66
C ALA A 128 4.12 -12.93 -4.62
N VAL A 129 2.80 -12.86 -4.78
CA VAL A 129 1.84 -13.57 -3.91
C VAL A 129 2.07 -15.08 -4.01
N GLU A 130 2.16 -15.61 -5.22
CA GLU A 130 2.37 -17.04 -5.48
C GLU A 130 3.73 -17.52 -4.94
N LYS A 131 4.78 -16.70 -5.02
CA LYS A 131 6.10 -17.01 -4.45
C LYS A 131 6.03 -17.19 -2.92
N ILE A 132 5.24 -16.36 -2.24
CA ILE A 132 5.01 -16.51 -0.78
C ILE A 132 4.18 -17.78 -0.51
N CYS A 133 3.15 -18.06 -1.31
CA CYS A 133 2.34 -19.27 -1.17
C CYS A 133 3.19 -20.54 -1.33
N ALA A 134 4.08 -20.58 -2.32
CA ALA A 134 4.99 -21.69 -2.56
C ALA A 134 6.00 -21.88 -1.41
N ARG A 135 6.49 -20.79 -0.82
CA ARG A 135 7.41 -20.81 0.34
C ARG A 135 6.74 -21.38 1.60
N HIS A 136 5.43 -21.20 1.73
CA HIS A 136 4.64 -21.53 2.91
C HIS A 136 3.50 -22.51 2.58
N LYS A 137 3.79 -23.56 1.80
CA LYS A 137 2.79 -24.52 1.28
C LYS A 137 1.90 -25.18 2.35
N ASP A 138 2.44 -25.39 3.56
CA ASP A 138 1.75 -26.05 4.67
C ASP A 138 1.08 -25.06 5.63
N GLU A 139 1.10 -23.76 5.29
CA GLU A 139 0.46 -22.70 6.07
C GLU A 139 -0.59 -21.98 5.25
N LYS A 140 -1.69 -21.63 5.91
CA LYS A 140 -2.69 -20.72 5.35
C LYS A 140 -2.10 -19.34 5.10
N ILE A 141 -2.36 -18.78 3.92
CA ILE A 141 -1.95 -17.45 3.49
C ILE A 141 -3.19 -16.60 3.26
N ILE A 142 -3.24 -15.42 3.89
CA ILE A 142 -4.30 -14.45 3.70
C ILE A 142 -3.74 -13.27 2.91
N PHE A 143 -4.25 -13.03 1.70
CA PHE A 143 -3.92 -11.86 0.91
C PHE A 143 -5.03 -10.80 1.03
N VAL A 144 -4.68 -9.63 1.57
CA VAL A 144 -5.57 -8.51 1.85
C VAL A 144 -5.27 -7.37 0.89
N ASP A 145 -6.28 -6.91 0.15
CA ASP A 145 -6.15 -5.84 -0.84
C ASP A 145 -7.48 -5.06 -0.96
N ASP A 146 -7.42 -3.75 -1.22
CA ASP A 146 -8.60 -2.90 -1.40
C ASP A 146 -9.24 -3.06 -2.80
N LYS A 147 -8.59 -3.74 -3.76
CA LYS A 147 -9.07 -3.87 -5.14
C LYS A 147 -9.21 -5.31 -5.60
N ASN A 148 -10.45 -5.66 -6.00
CA ASN A 148 -10.80 -7.01 -6.44
C ASN A 148 -9.98 -7.53 -7.63
N HIS A 149 -9.60 -6.66 -8.57
CA HIS A 149 -8.83 -7.06 -9.76
C HIS A 149 -7.42 -7.62 -9.43
N HIS A 150 -6.88 -7.35 -8.25
CA HIS A 150 -5.63 -7.96 -7.79
C HIS A 150 -5.79 -9.45 -7.44
N PHE A 151 -7.03 -9.95 -7.32
CA PHE A 151 -7.33 -11.35 -7.05
C PHE A 151 -7.62 -12.18 -8.31
N GLU A 152 -8.10 -11.56 -9.39
CA GLU A 152 -8.69 -12.23 -10.55
C GLU A 152 -7.79 -13.26 -11.23
N ASN A 153 -6.47 -13.05 -11.19
CA ASN A 153 -5.50 -13.89 -11.91
C ASN A 153 -4.74 -14.88 -11.01
N LEU A 154 -5.12 -15.00 -9.74
CA LEU A 154 -4.50 -15.93 -8.79
C LEU A 154 -4.94 -17.37 -9.07
N ASP A 155 -4.02 -18.31 -8.93
CA ASP A 155 -4.27 -19.74 -9.16
C ASP A 155 -4.60 -20.47 -7.84
N PHE A 156 -5.88 -20.50 -7.47
CA PHE A 156 -6.34 -21.18 -6.25
C PHE A 156 -6.27 -22.71 -6.33
N THR A 157 -6.21 -23.27 -7.54
CA THR A 157 -6.03 -24.72 -7.73
C THR A 157 -4.59 -25.11 -7.41
N LYS A 158 -3.62 -24.32 -7.87
CA LYS A 158 -2.20 -24.52 -7.58
C LYS A 158 -1.83 -24.14 -6.14
N TYR A 159 -2.48 -23.11 -5.59
CA TYR A 159 -2.23 -22.62 -4.22
C TYR A 159 -3.51 -22.72 -3.37
N PRO A 160 -3.93 -23.92 -2.98
CA PRO A 160 -5.14 -24.11 -2.16
C PRO A 160 -5.00 -23.54 -0.73
N ASN A 161 -3.77 -23.20 -0.32
CA ASN A 161 -3.49 -22.54 0.95
C ASN A 161 -3.72 -21.02 0.92
N LEU A 162 -4.00 -20.43 -0.26
CA LEU A 162 -4.26 -19.01 -0.43
C LEU A 162 -5.74 -18.69 -0.26
N LYS A 163 -6.02 -17.69 0.57
CA LYS A 163 -7.32 -17.03 0.71
C LYS A 163 -7.16 -15.54 0.51
N THR A 164 -8.15 -14.90 -0.09
CA THR A 164 -8.19 -13.45 -0.29
C THR A 164 -9.20 -12.79 0.64
N ILE A 165 -8.94 -11.53 1.00
CA ILE A 165 -9.86 -10.64 1.69
C ILE A 165 -9.85 -9.32 0.93
N LEU A 166 -11.00 -8.95 0.38
CA LEU A 166 -11.23 -7.58 -0.08
C LEU A 166 -11.35 -6.66 1.15
N TYR A 167 -10.46 -5.67 1.24
CA TYR A 167 -10.45 -4.70 2.32
C TYR A 167 -11.42 -3.56 2.05
N ASP A 168 -12.69 -3.84 2.28
CA ASP A 168 -13.81 -2.89 2.24
C ASP A 168 -14.19 -2.44 3.67
N GLU A 169 -15.40 -1.90 3.85
CA GLU A 169 -15.92 -1.47 5.16
C GLU A 169 -15.93 -2.59 6.21
N GLN A 170 -15.97 -3.86 5.78
CA GLN A 170 -15.93 -5.03 6.66
C GLN A 170 -14.56 -5.74 6.64
N GLY A 171 -13.56 -5.14 5.98
CA GLY A 171 -12.23 -5.74 5.80
C GLY A 171 -11.57 -6.13 7.12
N LEU A 172 -11.67 -5.27 8.13
CA LEU A 172 -11.11 -5.51 9.46
C LEU A 172 -11.78 -6.71 10.16
N GLU A 173 -13.12 -6.77 10.14
CA GLU A 173 -13.88 -7.87 10.73
C GLU A 173 -13.54 -9.20 10.06
N LYS A 174 -13.42 -9.22 8.72
CA LYS A 174 -13.01 -10.39 7.95
C LYS A 174 -11.62 -10.87 8.36
N ILE A 175 -10.66 -9.96 8.57
CA ILE A 175 -9.31 -10.31 9.05
C ILE A 175 -9.38 -10.92 10.45
N MET A 176 -10.10 -10.28 11.37
CA MET A 176 -10.24 -10.74 12.75
C MET A 176 -10.90 -12.13 12.83
N ALA A 177 -11.91 -12.38 12.00
CA ALA A 177 -12.55 -13.69 11.89
C ALA A 177 -11.59 -14.79 11.39
N GLU A 178 -10.57 -14.46 10.62
CA GLU A 178 -9.56 -15.44 10.20
C GLU A 178 -8.47 -15.66 11.25
N ILE A 179 -8.20 -14.67 12.10
CA ILE A 179 -7.26 -14.79 13.24
C ILE A 179 -7.86 -15.62 14.38
N GLY A 180 -9.17 -15.55 14.60
CA GLY A 180 -9.88 -16.30 15.64
C GLY A 180 -10.18 -17.77 15.32
N LYS A 181 -9.80 -18.27 14.13
CA LYS A 181 -9.96 -19.66 13.69
C LYS A 181 -8.68 -20.44 13.88
#